data_AF-A0A937CBA0-F1
#
_entry.id   AF-A0A937CBA0-F1
#
_cell.length_a   1.000
_cell.length_b   1.000
_cell.length_c   1.000
_cell.angle_alpha   90.00
_cell.angle_beta   90.00
_cell.angle_gamma   90.00
#
_symmetry.space_group_name_H-M   'P 1'
#
loop_
_entity.id
_entity.type
_entity.pdbx_description
1 polymer ?
#
loop_
_entity_poly.entity_id
_entity_poly.type
_entity_poly.pdbx_seq_one_letter_code
_entity_poly.pdbx_strand_id
1 'polypeptide(L)' 'MKIKQRIKSPTPSFFKKIRNVSLAVAAIGTTVLAAPVSLPAIVLKIAGYLAVAGTVAGGISQTAVKGE' A
#
# COMPACT_ATOMS: atom_id res chain seq x y z
N MET A 1 15.42 -23.37 3.79
CA MET A 1 14.20 -22.97 4.54
C MET A 1 12.95 -23.49 3.83
N LYS A 2 12.05 -24.18 4.53
CA LYS A 2 10.76 -24.65 3.95
C LYS A 2 9.75 -23.49 3.90
N ILE A 3 8.85 -23.45 2.90
CA ILE A 3 7.78 -22.42 2.76
C ILE A 3 7.02 -22.18 4.07
N LYS A 4 6.78 -23.25 4.84
CA LYS A 4 6.07 -23.21 6.14
C LYS A 4 6.75 -22.30 7.17
N GLN A 5 8.07 -22.16 7.10
CA GLN A 5 8.89 -21.35 8.00
C GLN A 5 8.86 -19.86 7.62
N ARG A 6 8.80 -19.55 6.31
CA ARG A 6 8.60 -18.17 5.83
C ARG A 6 7.23 -17.60 6.22
N ILE A 7 6.17 -18.41 6.12
CA ILE A 7 4.79 -17.99 6.47
C ILE A 7 4.66 -17.67 7.97
N LYS A 8 5.40 -18.39 8.83
CA LYS A 8 5.42 -18.15 10.28
C LYS A 8 6.38 -17.03 10.71
N SER A 9 7.22 -16.51 9.81
CA SER A 9 8.18 -15.47 10.16
C SER A 9 7.45 -14.12 10.34
N PRO A 10 7.59 -13.44 11.48
CA PRO A 10 6.88 -12.22 11.75
C PRO A 10 7.34 -11.12 10.78
N THR A 11 6.39 -10.40 10.17
CA THR A 11 6.70 -9.20 9.37
C THR A 11 7.46 -8.19 10.24
N PRO A 12 8.60 -7.66 9.78
CA PRO A 12 9.38 -6.68 10.53
C PRO A 12 8.54 -5.45 10.88
N SER A 13 8.80 -4.85 12.05
CA SER A 13 8.07 -3.66 12.54
C SER A 13 8.10 -2.48 11.55
N PHE A 14 9.20 -2.33 10.81
CA PHE A 14 9.35 -1.34 9.75
C PHE A 14 8.32 -1.51 8.62
N PHE A 15 8.22 -2.71 8.04
CA PHE A 15 7.28 -2.99 6.95
C PHE A 15 5.82 -2.97 7.40
N LYS A 16 5.52 -3.30 8.67
CA LYS A 16 4.19 -3.08 9.24
C LYS A 16 3.81 -1.60 9.24
N LYS A 17 4.76 -0.71 9.54
CA LYS A 17 4.54 0.75 9.54
C LYS A 17 4.30 1.26 8.12
N ILE A 18 5.13 0.82 7.16
CA ILE A 18 4.95 1.18 5.75
C ILE A 18 3.60 0.70 5.24
N ARG A 19 3.21 -0.56 5.51
CA ARG A 19 1.90 -1.09 5.12
C ARG A 19 0.75 -0.19 5.55
N ASN A 20 0.74 0.27 6.81
CA ASN A 20 -0.34 1.11 7.32
C ASN A 20 -0.37 2.48 6.62
N VAL A 21 0.79 3.09 6.38
CA VAL A 21 0.91 4.34 5.64
C VAL A 21 0.44 4.16 4.20
N SER A 22 0.89 3.11 3.52
CA SER A 22 0.51 2.79 2.15
C SER A 22 -0.99 2.52 2.02
N LEU A 23 -1.60 1.89 3.02
CA LEU A 23 -3.05 1.66 3.07
C LEU A 23 -3.82 2.98 3.19
N ALA A 24 -3.36 3.89 4.04
CA ALA A 24 -3.97 5.21 4.20
C ALA A 24 -3.84 6.04 2.91
N VAL A 25 -2.66 6.04 2.28
CA VAL A 25 -2.42 6.74 1.01
C VAL A 25 -3.28 6.16 -0.12
N ALA A 26 -3.36 4.83 -0.21
CA ALA A 26 -4.21 4.17 -1.20
C ALA A 26 -5.69 4.53 -0.99
N ALA A 27 -6.18 4.47 0.26
CA ALA A 27 -7.56 4.81 0.59
C ALA A 27 -7.90 6.27 0.23
N ILE A 28 -7.00 7.21 0.49
CA ILE A 28 -7.20 8.62 0.10
C ILE A 28 -7.25 8.74 -1.42
N GLY A 29 -6.28 8.15 -2.14
CA GLY A 29 -6.24 8.18 -3.61
C GLY A 29 -7.50 7.59 -4.24
N THR A 30 -7.95 6.42 -3.76
CA THR A 30 -9.16 5.76 -4.27
C THR A 30 -10.43 6.52 -3.91
N THR A 31 -10.50 7.15 -2.73
CA THR A 31 -11.67 7.95 -2.32
C THR A 31 -11.82 9.18 -3.21
N VAL A 32 -10.73 9.86 -3.52
CA VAL A 32 -10.73 11.03 -4.43
C VAL A 32 -11.15 10.63 -5.83
N LEU A 33 -10.72 9.46 -6.32
CA LEU A 33 -11.12 8.95 -7.64
C LEU A 33 -12.57 8.48 -7.70
N ALA A 34 -13.09 7.90 -6.61
CA ALA A 34 -14.46 7.40 -6.52
C ALA A 34 -15.49 8.48 -6.16
N ALA A 35 -15.04 9.70 -5.84
CA ALA A 35 -15.92 10.80 -5.49
C ALA A 35 -16.82 11.15 -6.70
N PRO A 36 -18.16 11.20 -6.54
CA PRO A 36 -19.09 11.47 -7.63
C PRO A 36 -19.18 12.98 -7.93
N VAL A 37 -18.03 13.64 -8.02
CA VAL A 37 -17.90 15.09 -8.22
C VAL A 37 -16.85 15.35 -9.30
N SER A 38 -17.12 16.33 -10.16
CA SER A 38 -16.20 16.71 -11.23
C SER A 38 -14.98 17.43 -10.66
N LEU A 39 -13.88 16.70 -10.49
CA LEU A 39 -12.60 17.27 -10.06
C LEU A 39 -11.75 17.69 -11.27
N PRO A 40 -10.89 18.71 -11.11
CA PRO A 40 -9.90 19.06 -12.12
C PRO A 40 -8.99 17.86 -12.45
N ALA A 41 -8.64 17.70 -13.73
CA ALA A 41 -7.84 16.57 -14.20
C ALA A 41 -6.48 16.41 -13.48
N ILE A 42 -5.89 17.51 -13.01
CA ILE A 42 -4.64 17.48 -12.24
C ILE A 42 -4.81 16.70 -10.92
N VAL A 43 -5.96 16.86 -10.25
CA VAL A 43 -6.23 16.22 -8.96
C VAL A 43 -6.48 14.74 -9.16
N LEU A 44 -7.23 14.37 -10.20
CA LEU A 44 -7.44 12.98 -10.58
C LEU A 44 -6.12 12.27 -10.92
N LYS A 45 -5.20 12.93 -11.64
CA LYS A 45 -3.87 12.36 -11.92
C LYS A 45 -3.05 12.12 -10.66
N ILE A 46 -3.03 13.08 -9.73
CA ILE A 46 -2.33 12.92 -8.44
C ILE A 46 -2.96 11.75 -7.66
N ALA A 47 -4.29 11.69 -7.58
CA ALA A 47 -4.99 10.62 -6.89
C ALA A 47 -4.72 9.24 -7.51
N GLY A 48 -4.64 9.17 -8.84
CA GLY A 48 -4.23 7.97 -9.59
C GLY A 48 -2.83 7.49 -9.18
N TYR A 49 -1.84 8.39 -9.17
CA TYR A 49 -0.48 8.03 -8.76
C TYR A 49 -0.40 7.61 -7.28
N LEU A 50 -1.14 8.29 -6.39
CA LEU A 50 -1.20 7.92 -4.97
C LEU A 50 -1.83 6.53 -4.76
N ALA A 51 -2.89 6.21 -5.50
CA ALA A 51 -3.52 4.90 -5.44
C ALA A 51 -2.57 3.78 -5.90
N VAL A 52 -1.85 3.97 -7.02
CA VAL A 52 -0.85 3.01 -7.50
C VAL A 52 0.31 2.87 -6.52
N ALA A 53 0.86 3.99 -6.04
CA ALA A 53 1.98 3.97 -5.10
C ALA A 53 1.59 3.27 -3.78
N GLY A 54 0.41 3.57 -3.23
CA GLY A 54 -0.08 2.96 -2.00
C GLY A 54 -0.37 1.46 -2.14
N THR A 55 -0.95 1.02 -3.25
CA THR A 55 -1.22 -0.41 -3.48
C THR A 55 0.06 -1.22 -3.69
N VAL A 56 1.02 -0.72 -4.47
CA VAL A 56 2.31 -1.39 -4.70
C VAL A 56 3.13 -1.45 -3.41
N ALA A 57 3.30 -0.32 -2.71
CA ALA A 57 4.05 -0.29 -1.46
C ALA A 57 3.39 -1.15 -0.36
N GLY A 58 2.05 -1.18 -0.31
CA GLY A 58 1.28 -2.02 0.61
C GLY A 58 1.41 -3.51 0.30
N GLY A 59 1.44 -3.89 -0.98
CA GLY A 59 1.66 -5.27 -1.42
C GLY A 59 3.06 -5.77 -1.07
N ILE A 60 4.09 -4.98 -1.41
CA ILE A 60 5.49 -5.32 -1.10
C ILE A 60 5.70 -5.44 0.41
N SER A 61 5.16 -4.50 1.19
CA SER A 61 5.28 -4.51 2.65
C SER A 61 4.65 -5.72 3.33
N GLN A 62 3.66 -6.36 2.69
CA GLN A 62 3.07 -7.61 3.16
C GLN A 62 3.87 -8.84 2.76
N THR A 63 4.61 -8.77 1.65
CA THR A 63 5.48 -9.86 1.18
C THR A 63 6.83 -9.90 1.90
N ALA A 64 7.19 -8.82 2.61
CA ALA A 64 8.42 -8.72 3.38
C ALA A 64 8.38 -9.68 4.59
N VAL A 65 9.12 -10.77 4.48
CA VAL A 65 9.43 -11.67 5.60
C VAL A 65 10.72 -11.20 6.27
N LYS A 66 10.81 -11.31 7.60
CA LYS A 66 12.07 -11.09 8.31
C LYS A 66 13.04 -12.17 7.82
N GLY A 67 13.95 -11.77 6.93
CA GLY A 67 15.17 -12.50 6.63
C GLY A 67 16.05 -12.40 7.88
N GLU A 68 16.54 -13.55 8.31
CA GLU A 68 17.65 -13.64 9.23
C GLU A 68 18.86 -12.88 8.67
#